data_AF-A0A8J6ALK1-F1
#
_entry.id   AF-A0A8J6ALK1-F1
#
_cell.length_a   1.000
_cell.length_b   1.000
_cell.length_c   1.000
_cell.angle_alpha   90.00
_cell.angle_beta   90.00
_cell.angle_gamma   90.00
#
_symmetry.space_group_name_H-M   'P 1'
#
loop_
_entity.id
_entity.type
_entity.pdbx_description
1 polymer ?
#
loop_
_entity_poly.entity_id
_entity_poly.type
_entity_poly.pdbx_seq_one_letter_code
_entity_poly.pdbx_strand_id
1 'polypeptide(L)'
;MDMLFPGCISLKKVKFQAKLEHEYIHNFKLLQASFKRMNVDKVIPVEKLVKGRFQDNLDFIQWFKKFYDANYDGKEYDPVEARQGQDAIPPPDPGEQIFNLPKKSHHANSPTA
;
A
#
# COMPACT_ATOMS: atom_id res chain seq x y z
N MET A 1 1.79 -7.30 6.33
CA MET A 1 2.97 -7.53 7.19
C MET A 1 2.63 -7.42 8.66
N ASP A 2 2.09 -6.30 9.15
CA ASP A 2 1.69 -6.17 10.57
C ASP A 2 0.72 -7.28 11.02
N MET A 3 -0.31 -7.54 10.19
CA MET A 3 -1.23 -8.66 10.38
C MET A 3 -0.55 -10.03 10.45
N LEU A 4 0.54 -10.28 9.72
CA LEU A 4 1.21 -11.59 9.74
C LEU A 4 2.15 -11.67 10.95
N PHE A 5 2.98 -10.64 11.13
CA PHE A 5 4.00 -10.54 12.16
C PHE A 5 3.86 -9.20 12.91
N PRO A 6 3.10 -9.17 14.01
CA PRO A 6 2.84 -7.93 14.74
C PRO A 6 4.14 -7.20 15.12
N GLY A 7 4.19 -5.89 14.89
CA GLY A 7 5.37 -5.06 15.21
C GLY A 7 6.54 -5.19 14.24
N CYS A 8 6.46 -6.03 13.19
CA CYS A 8 7.52 -6.12 12.17
C CYS A 8 7.60 -4.88 11.27
N ILE A 9 6.52 -4.09 11.18
CA ILE A 9 6.42 -2.87 10.39
C ILE A 9 5.83 -1.74 11.24
N SER A 10 6.40 -0.55 11.12
CA SER A 10 5.89 0.62 11.84
C SER A 10 4.72 1.27 11.09
N LEU A 11 3.49 0.83 11.33
CA LEU A 11 2.29 1.39 10.68
C LEU A 11 2.13 2.90 10.89
N LYS A 12 2.55 3.43 12.04
CA LYS A 12 2.57 4.88 12.32
C LYS A 12 3.41 5.70 11.32
N LYS A 13 4.36 5.07 10.63
CA LYS A 13 5.22 5.71 9.62
C LYS A 13 4.68 5.51 8.21
N VAL A 14 3.70 4.63 8.01
CA VAL A 14 3.13 4.35 6.69
C VAL A 14 2.24 5.52 6.28
N LYS A 15 2.39 5.96 5.04
CA LYS A 15 1.56 6.99 4.41
C LYS A 15 0.37 6.32 3.72
N PHE A 16 -0.76 6.17 4.41
CA PHE A 16 -1.96 5.52 3.85
C PHE A 16 -2.67 6.35 2.77
N GLN A 17 -2.46 7.66 2.78
CA GLN A 17 -2.97 8.63 1.79
C GLN A 17 -1.89 9.08 0.80
N ALA A 18 -0.89 8.24 0.52
CA ALA A 18 0.20 8.54 -0.40
C ALA A 18 -0.34 8.81 -1.83
N LYS A 19 0.08 9.93 -2.43
CA LYS A 19 -0.32 10.32 -3.80
C LYS A 19 0.88 10.55 -4.71
N LEU A 20 2.07 10.78 -4.13
CA LEU A 20 3.28 11.08 -4.87
C LEU A 20 4.25 9.90 -4.85
N GLU A 21 5.03 9.75 -5.92
CA GLU A 21 5.96 8.62 -6.09
C GLU A 21 6.92 8.44 -4.91
N HIS A 22 7.48 9.54 -4.38
CA HIS A 22 8.40 9.49 -3.24
C HIS A 22 7.72 8.97 -1.95
N GLU A 23 6.40 9.10 -1.83
CA GLU A 23 5.63 8.57 -0.70
C GLU A 23 5.43 7.06 -0.84
N TYR A 24 5.19 6.57 -2.06
CA TYR A 24 5.17 5.15 -2.33
C TYR A 24 6.54 4.51 -2.09
N ILE A 25 7.63 5.16 -2.53
CA ILE A 25 9.01 4.71 -2.26
C ILE A 25 9.24 4.59 -0.75
N HIS A 26 8.84 5.60 0.04
CA HIS A 26 8.93 5.57 1.50
C HIS A 26 8.18 4.36 2.09
N ASN A 27 6.93 4.12 1.67
CA ASN A 27 6.15 2.97 2.13
C ASN A 27 6.81 1.63 1.76
N PHE A 28 7.32 1.49 0.54
CA PHE A 28 8.03 0.28 0.12
C PHE A 28 9.34 0.07 0.87
N LYS A 29 10.04 1.14 1.28
CA LYS A 29 11.23 1.02 2.15
C LYS A 29 10.87 0.49 3.53
N LEU A 30 9.74 0.89 4.10
CA LEU A 30 9.23 0.29 5.34
C LEU A 30 8.91 -1.19 5.16
N LEU A 31 8.33 -1.56 4.02
CA LEU A 31 8.06 -2.96 3.69
C LEU A 31 9.35 -3.78 3.54
N GLN A 32 10.36 -3.27 2.83
CA GLN A 32 11.68 -3.90 2.71
C GLN A 32 12.32 -4.14 4.08
N ALA A 33 12.25 -3.15 4.98
CA ALA A 33 12.77 -3.29 6.34
C ALA A 33 12.06 -4.41 7.12
N SER A 34 10.74 -4.55 6.95
CA SER A 34 9.98 -5.64 7.57
C SER A 34 10.35 -7.02 7.01
N PHE A 35 10.62 -7.12 5.70
CA PHE A 35 11.07 -8.36 5.07
C PHE A 35 12.43 -8.78 5.59
N LYS A 36 13.37 -7.83 5.68
CA LYS A 36 14.70 -8.08 6.27
C LYS A 36 14.59 -8.55 7.72
N ARG A 37 13.71 -7.95 8.53
CA ARG A 37 13.50 -8.34 9.93
C ARG A 37 12.96 -9.75 10.07
N MET A 38 12.10 -10.17 9.15
CA MET A 38 11.47 -11.49 9.14
C MET A 38 12.23 -12.50 8.27
N ASN A 39 13.45 -12.18 7.83
CA ASN A 39 14.29 -13.04 7.00
C ASN A 39 13.60 -13.52 5.71
N VAL A 40 12.82 -12.64 5.08
CA VAL A 40 12.12 -12.92 3.82
C VAL A 40 13.03 -12.54 2.64
N ASP A 41 13.48 -13.54 1.88
CA ASP A 41 14.44 -13.37 0.77
C ASP A 41 13.86 -12.77 -0.51
N LYS A 42 12.54 -12.53 -0.57
CA LYS A 42 11.91 -11.93 -1.76
C LYS A 42 12.37 -10.48 -1.92
N VAL A 43 13.05 -10.22 -3.03
CA VAL A 43 13.38 -8.86 -3.46
C VAL A 43 12.12 -8.12 -3.91
N ILE A 44 11.91 -6.93 -3.36
CA ILE A 44 10.81 -6.03 -3.73
C ILE A 44 11.33 -5.07 -4.82
N PRO A 45 10.83 -5.14 -6.07
CA PRO A 45 11.29 -4.28 -7.17
C PRO A 45 10.66 -2.89 -7.08
N VAL A 46 11.04 -2.12 -6.05
CA VAL A 46 10.41 -0.83 -5.68
C VAL A 46 10.25 0.11 -6.88
N GLU A 47 11.30 0.33 -7.65
CA GLU A 47 11.28 1.25 -8.80
C GLU A 47 10.23 0.89 -9.85
N LYS A 48 9.96 -0.40 -10.04
CA LYS A 48 8.95 -0.87 -10.99
C LYS A 48 7.54 -0.77 -10.41
N LEU A 49 7.39 -1.10 -9.13
CA LEU A 49 6.11 -1.07 -8.42
C LEU A 49 5.58 0.36 -8.30
N VAL A 50 6.43 1.32 -7.91
CA VAL A 50 6.01 2.73 -7.73
C VAL A 50 5.61 3.41 -9.05
N LYS A 51 6.07 2.88 -10.19
CA LYS A 51 5.65 3.33 -11.53
C LYS A 51 4.31 2.74 -11.97
N GLY A 52 3.66 1.91 -11.15
CA GLY A 52 2.36 1.33 -11.46
C GLY A 52 2.37 0.34 -12.62
N ARG A 53 3.53 -0.26 -12.95
CA ARG A 53 3.60 -1.25 -14.03
C ARG A 53 2.76 -2.47 -13.68
N PHE A 54 1.78 -2.80 -14.53
CA PHE A 54 0.82 -3.87 -14.27
C PHE A 54 1.49 -5.23 -14.02
N GLN A 55 2.40 -5.63 -14.91
CA GLN A 55 3.05 -6.94 -14.84
C GLN A 55 3.85 -7.13 -13.53
N ASP A 56 4.64 -6.12 -13.14
CA ASP A 56 5.45 -6.17 -11.92
C ASP A 56 4.59 -6.16 -10.65
N ASN A 57 3.51 -5.36 -10.64
CA ASN A 57 2.56 -5.34 -9.52
C ASN A 57 1.80 -6.66 -9.40
N LEU A 58 1.38 -7.24 -10.52
CA LEU A 58 0.69 -8.52 -10.57
C LEU A 58 1.59 -9.67 -10.08
N ASP A 59 2.84 -9.75 -10.54
CA ASP A 59 3.80 -10.74 -10.04
C ASP A 59 4.00 -10.62 -8.52
N PHE A 60 4.19 -9.39 -8.04
CA PHE A 60 4.43 -9.15 -6.63
C PHE A 60 3.23 -9.57 -5.77
N ILE A 61 2.00 -9.17 -6.14
CA ILE A 61 0.81 -9.51 -5.34
C ILE A 61 0.47 -11.00 -5.39
N GLN A 62 0.70 -11.67 -6.52
CA GLN A 62 0.51 -13.12 -6.64
C GLN A 62 1.47 -13.87 -5.71
N TRP A 63 2.74 -13.49 -5.69
CA TRP A 63 3.70 -14.03 -4.74
C TRP A 63 3.29 -13.68 -3.29
N PHE A 64 2.87 -12.45 -3.03
CA PHE A 64 2.50 -11.99 -1.70
C PHE A 64 1.29 -12.76 -1.14
N LYS A 65 0.32 -13.13 -1.98
CA LYS A 65 -0.80 -13.99 -1.56
C LYS A 65 -0.33 -15.37 -1.11
N LYS A 66 0.57 -16.01 -1.86
CA LYS A 66 1.15 -17.31 -1.46
C LYS A 66 1.94 -17.19 -0.16
N PHE A 67 2.72 -16.11 -0.02
CA PHE A 67 3.43 -15.80 1.21
C PHE A 67 2.46 -15.59 2.39
N TYR A 68 1.38 -14.85 2.18
CA TYR A 68 0.35 -14.63 3.19
C TYR A 68 -0.27 -15.96 3.65
N ASP A 69 -0.73 -16.79 2.72
CA ASP A 69 -1.38 -18.07 3.03
C ASP A 69 -0.48 -19.03 3.81
N ALA A 70 0.82 -19.02 3.52
CA ALA A 70 1.79 -19.86 4.21
C ALA A 70 2.12 -19.39 5.64
N ASN A 71 1.83 -18.13 5.98
CA ASN A 71 2.22 -17.52 7.26
C ASN A 71 1.03 -17.07 8.11
N TYR A 72 -0.19 -17.08 7.56
CA TYR A 72 -1.37 -16.67 8.29
C TYR A 72 -1.80 -17.75 9.29
N ASP A 73 -1.97 -17.33 10.54
CA ASP A 73 -2.28 -18.19 11.69
C ASP A 73 -3.78 -18.20 12.06
N GLY A 74 -4.63 -17.55 11.25
CA GLY A 74 -6.08 -17.51 11.47
C GLY A 74 -6.56 -16.44 12.43
N LYS A 75 -5.67 -15.57 12.95
CA LYS A 75 -6.06 -14.54 13.93
C LYS A 75 -6.93 -13.45 13.31
N GLU A 76 -7.89 -12.97 14.07
CA GLU A 76 -8.63 -11.77 13.72
C GLU A 76 -7.71 -10.55 13.71
N TYR A 77 -7.96 -9.63 12.79
CA TYR A 77 -7.20 -8.40 12.66
C TYR A 77 -8.13 -7.29 12.18
N ASP A 78 -8.21 -6.21 12.95
CA ASP A 78 -8.94 -5.01 12.56
C ASP A 78 -8.00 -4.03 11.83
N PRO A 79 -8.14 -3.90 10.50
CA PRO A 79 -7.28 -3.02 9.73
C PRO A 79 -7.59 -1.53 9.92
N VAL A 80 -8.77 -1.16 10.42
CA VAL A 80 -9.17 0.24 10.67
C VAL A 80 -8.54 0.71 11.97
N GLU A 81 -8.68 -0.08 13.04
CA GLU A 81 -8.03 0.15 14.33
C GLU A 81 -6.50 0.17 14.19
N ALA A 82 -5.91 -0.76 13.43
CA ALA A 82 -4.47 -0.79 13.19
C ALA A 82 -3.94 0.46 12.47
N ARG A 83 -4.79 1.11 11.66
CA ARG A 83 -4.50 2.40 11.01
C ARG A 83 -4.84 3.61 11.89
N GLN A 84 -5.32 3.39 13.11
CA GLN A 84 -5.79 4.43 14.02
C GLN A 84 -6.89 5.30 13.38
N GLY A 85 -7.79 4.67 12.63
CA GLY A 85 -8.88 5.36 11.93
C GLY A 85 -8.45 6.16 10.70
N GLN A 86 -7.17 6.09 10.28
CA GLN A 86 -6.79 6.69 9.00
C GLN A 86 -7.48 5.95 7.86
N ASP A 87 -8.20 6.72 7.05
CA ASP A 87 -8.70 6.24 5.77
C ASP A 87 -7.52 5.73 4.94
N ALA A 88 -7.71 4.58 4.27
CA ALA A 88 -6.90 4.24 3.13
C ALA A 88 -7.53 4.89 1.90
N ILE A 89 -6.75 5.20 0.86
CA ILE A 89 -7.33 5.64 -0.41
C ILE A 89 -8.30 4.52 -0.84
N PRO A 90 -9.61 4.80 -1.00
CA PRO A 90 -10.55 3.78 -1.42
C PRO A 90 -10.10 3.24 -2.78
N PRO A 91 -10.20 1.92 -3.02
CA PRO A 91 -9.99 1.40 -4.36
C PRO A 91 -10.90 2.18 -5.32
N PRO A 92 -10.38 2.63 -6.48
CA PRO A 92 -11.22 3.30 -7.46
C PRO A 92 -12.39 2.38 -7.81
N ASP A 93 -13.54 3.00 -8.06
CA ASP A 93 -14.77 2.31 -8.47
C ASP A 93 -14.43 1.33 -9.61
N PRO A 94 -14.98 0.10 -9.65
CA PRO A 94 -14.67 -0.90 -10.68
C PRO A 94 -14.75 -0.40 -12.13
N GLY A 95 -15.39 0.75 -12.39
CA GLY A 95 -15.41 1.43 -13.68
C GLY A 95 -14.31 2.48 -13.97
N GLU A 96 -13.53 2.93 -12.98
CA GLU A 96 -12.45 3.92 -13.19
C GLU A 96 -11.10 3.24 -13.44
N GLN A 97 -10.70 3.15 -14.71
CA GLN A 97 -9.38 2.69 -15.11
C GLN A 97 -8.30 3.67 -14.62
N ILE A 98 -7.44 3.21 -13.71
CA ILE A 98 -6.32 3.94 -13.07
C ILE A 98 -5.42 4.69 -14.09
N PHE A 99 -5.35 4.20 -15.32
CA PHE A 99 -4.40 4.68 -16.33
C PHE A 99 -4.80 5.97 -17.05
N ASN A 100 -6.05 6.44 -16.87
CA ASN A 100 -6.61 7.54 -17.66
C ASN A 100 -7.12 8.76 -16.87
N LEU A 101 -6.71 8.95 -15.61
CA LEU A 101 -7.17 10.14 -14.87
C LEU A 101 -6.58 11.44 -15.46
N PRO A 102 -7.40 12.36 -16.03
CA PRO A 102 -6.93 13.71 -16.26
C PRO A 102 -6.76 14.40 -14.91
N LYS A 103 -5.72 15.24 -14.78
CA LYS A 103 -5.51 16.11 -13.61
C LYS A 103 -6.74 17.00 -13.41
N LYS A 104 -7.69 16.61 -12.56
CA LYS A 104 -8.74 17.53 -12.12
C LYS A 104 -8.09 18.57 -11.19
N SER A 105 -7.90 19.78 -11.72
CA SER A 105 -7.60 20.95 -10.89
C SER A 105 -8.81 21.21 -10.00
N HIS A 106 -8.63 21.18 -8.68
CA HIS A 106 -9.65 21.67 -7.76
C HIS A 106 -9.76 23.19 -7.92
N HIS A 107 -10.73 23.66 -8.71
CA HIS A 107 -11.25 25.01 -8.53
C HIS A 107 -12.18 24.97 -7.32
N ALA A 108 -11.73 25.61 -6.23
CA ALA A 108 -12.58 25.92 -5.09
C ALA A 108 -13.65 26.92 -5.52
N ASN A 109 -14.92 26.56 -5.37
CA ASN A 109 -16.01 27.52 -5.45
C ASN A 109 -16.01 28.34 -4.16
N SER A 110 -15.69 29.62 -4.26
CA SER A 110 -15.99 30.62 -3.24
C SER A 110 -17.51 30.87 -3.20
N PRO A 111 -18.14 30.99 -2.02
CA PRO A 111 -19.52 31.43 -1.94
C PRO A 111 -19.61 32.95 -2.16
N THR A 112 -20.47 33.36 -3.08
CA THR A 112 -20.85 34.77 -3.30
C THR A 112 -21.80 35.23 -2.18
N ALA A 113 -21.65 36.50 -1.83
CA ALA A 113 -22.34 37.26 -0.79
C ALA A 113 -23.87 37.18 -0.77
#